data_AF-A0A369GK16-F1
#
_entry.id   AF-A0A369GK16-F1
#
_cell.length_a   1.000
_cell.length_b   1.000
_cell.length_c   1.000
_cell.angle_alpha   90.00
_cell.angle_beta   90.00
_cell.angle_gamma   90.00
#
_symmetry.space_group_name_H-M   'P 1'
#
loop_
_entity.id
_entity.type
_entity.pdbx_description
1 polymer ?
#
loop_
_entity_poly.entity_id
_entity_poly.type
_entity_poly.pdbx_seq_one_letter_code
_entity_poly.pdbx_strand_id
1 'polypeptide(L)'
;MENHILTLTCPDRPGIIHAVTALLSSHNLNIVDMRQFSDPVSRRFFMRLLFGPASDTSALDGPLKSLAEEYSMDPISLRPATHRLRALIMVSRIGHCLNDLLFRVRASETQLPIEIVAVVSNHPDHEPLARSHGVPFHHLPIVVDESNLDAKAARAAAKDKQEGQVLDLVRDLNVELVVLARYMQVLSPKICSALSGRIINIHHSFLPSFKGARPYHQAYDRGVKIIGATAHFVTADLDEGPIIEQRVARVDHAMTPRQLADKGSDTESHVLAAAVRWYAEGRVFLNGAKTVVFD
;
A
#
# COMPACT_ATOMS: atom_id res chain seq x y z
N MET A 1 -14.33 -25.33 -4.43
CA MET A 1 -12.87 -25.46 -4.65
C MET A 1 -12.38 -24.10 -5.13
N GLU A 2 -11.33 -23.57 -4.52
CA GLU A 2 -10.95 -22.16 -4.67
C GLU A 2 -9.60 -22.02 -5.39
N ASN A 3 -9.41 -20.90 -6.05
CA ASN A 3 -8.10 -20.53 -6.60
C ASN A 3 -7.23 -19.94 -5.49
N HIS A 4 -5.92 -20.07 -5.66
CA HIS A 4 -4.90 -19.61 -4.72
C HIS A 4 -3.88 -18.73 -5.46
N ILE A 5 -3.34 -17.74 -4.75
CA ILE A 5 -2.28 -16.86 -5.23
C ILE A 5 -0.98 -17.30 -4.56
N LEU A 6 0.02 -17.62 -5.37
CA LEU A 6 1.40 -17.87 -4.95
C LEU A 6 2.28 -16.74 -5.49
N THR A 7 3.02 -16.09 -4.61
CA THR A 7 4.02 -15.07 -4.97
C THR A 7 5.37 -15.44 -4.38
N LEU A 8 6.42 -15.31 -5.18
CA LEU A 8 7.79 -15.59 -4.76
C LEU A 8 8.78 -14.62 -5.39
N THR A 9 9.93 -14.47 -4.75
CA THR A 9 11.06 -13.67 -5.24
C THR A 9 12.36 -14.36 -4.84
N CYS A 10 13.36 -14.37 -5.72
CA CYS A 10 14.67 -14.97 -5.45
C CYS A 10 15.77 -14.37 -6.32
N PRO A 11 17.05 -14.70 -6.10
CA PRO A 11 18.10 -14.50 -7.09
C PRO A 11 17.76 -15.22 -8.40
N ASP A 12 17.95 -14.54 -9.53
CA ASP A 12 17.63 -15.10 -10.83
C ASP A 12 18.62 -16.21 -11.22
N ARG A 13 18.09 -17.36 -11.64
CA ARG A 13 18.86 -18.50 -12.14
C ARG A 13 17.98 -19.46 -12.97
N PRO A 14 18.58 -20.25 -13.88
CA PRO A 14 17.83 -21.27 -14.62
C PRO A 14 17.09 -22.25 -13.70
N GLY A 15 15.92 -22.73 -14.16
CA GLY A 15 15.17 -23.80 -13.51
C GLY A 15 14.03 -23.36 -12.59
N ILE A 16 13.97 -22.08 -12.16
CA ILE A 16 12.94 -21.59 -11.22
C ILE A 16 11.52 -21.89 -11.72
N ILE A 17 11.19 -21.46 -12.94
CA ILE A 17 9.85 -21.65 -13.51
C ILE A 17 9.51 -23.15 -13.60
N HIS A 18 10.45 -23.97 -14.07
CA HIS A 18 10.23 -25.41 -14.17
C HIS A 18 9.95 -26.03 -12.81
N ALA A 19 10.77 -25.74 -11.80
CA ALA A 19 10.64 -26.31 -10.47
C ALA A 19 9.30 -25.95 -9.82
N VAL A 20 8.88 -24.68 -9.91
CA VAL A 20 7.60 -24.21 -9.36
C VAL A 20 6.42 -24.85 -10.11
N THR A 21 6.44 -24.85 -11.45
CA THR A 21 5.32 -25.38 -12.24
C THR A 21 5.23 -26.90 -12.19
N ALA A 22 6.36 -27.61 -12.11
CA ALA A 22 6.42 -29.05 -11.91
C ALA A 22 5.86 -29.44 -10.54
N LEU A 23 6.16 -28.65 -9.49
CA LEU A 23 5.58 -28.86 -8.16
C LEU A 23 4.05 -28.73 -8.18
N LEU A 24 3.51 -27.67 -8.79
CA LEU A 24 2.04 -27.54 -8.88
C LEU A 24 1.41 -28.69 -9.68
N SER A 25 2.04 -29.07 -10.80
CA SER A 25 1.58 -30.16 -11.66
C SER A 25 1.62 -31.52 -10.96
N SER A 26 2.63 -31.82 -10.15
CA SER A 26 2.73 -33.10 -9.41
C SER A 26 1.65 -33.27 -8.35
N HIS A 27 1.04 -32.16 -7.90
CA HIS A 27 -0.13 -32.14 -7.03
C HIS A 27 -1.45 -32.02 -7.81
N ASN A 28 -1.43 -32.21 -9.13
CA ASN A 28 -2.59 -32.12 -10.02
C ASN A 28 -3.31 -30.75 -9.95
N LEU A 29 -2.54 -29.68 -9.75
CA LEU A 29 -3.05 -28.31 -9.70
C LEU A 29 -2.89 -27.63 -11.07
N ASN A 30 -3.95 -26.99 -11.54
CA ASN A 30 -3.91 -26.24 -12.79
C ASN A 30 -3.50 -24.78 -12.55
N ILE A 31 -2.63 -24.25 -13.41
CA ILE A 31 -2.25 -22.83 -13.40
C ILE A 31 -3.26 -22.07 -14.25
N VAL A 32 -3.90 -21.05 -13.67
CA VAL A 32 -4.93 -20.22 -14.31
C VAL A 32 -4.31 -18.95 -14.89
N ASP A 33 -3.40 -18.31 -14.16
CA ASP A 33 -2.64 -17.14 -14.59
C ASP A 33 -1.22 -17.22 -14.03
N MET A 34 -0.24 -16.79 -14.82
CA MET A 34 1.17 -16.80 -14.44
C MET A 34 1.85 -15.57 -15.00
N ARG A 35 2.52 -14.82 -14.12
CA ARG A 35 3.36 -13.68 -14.46
C ARG A 35 4.73 -13.88 -13.86
N GLN A 36 5.76 -13.54 -14.63
CA GLN A 36 7.15 -13.62 -14.19
C GLN A 36 7.94 -12.44 -14.73
N PHE A 37 9.00 -12.07 -14.03
CA PHE A 37 9.95 -11.07 -14.48
C PHE A 37 11.32 -11.33 -13.90
N SER A 38 12.34 -11.37 -14.75
CA SER A 38 13.75 -11.29 -14.37
C SER A 38 14.26 -9.87 -14.55
N ASP A 39 14.73 -9.25 -13.48
CA ASP A 39 15.43 -7.97 -13.57
C ASP A 39 16.92 -8.21 -13.83
N PRO A 40 17.46 -7.89 -15.02
CA PRO A 40 18.86 -8.15 -15.35
C PRO A 40 19.83 -7.28 -14.54
N VAL A 41 19.37 -6.17 -13.97
CA VAL A 41 20.22 -5.24 -13.20
C VAL A 41 20.36 -5.69 -11.76
N SER A 42 19.24 -5.92 -11.08
CA SER A 42 19.25 -6.42 -9.69
C SER A 42 19.54 -7.92 -9.60
N ARG A 43 19.49 -8.64 -10.73
CA ARG A 43 19.61 -10.11 -10.83
C ARG A 43 18.62 -10.83 -9.93
N ARG A 44 17.40 -10.30 -9.83
CA ARG A 44 16.29 -10.88 -9.09
C ARG A 44 15.20 -11.37 -10.02
N PHE A 45 14.57 -12.48 -9.64
CA PHE A 45 13.42 -13.07 -10.29
C PHE A 45 12.18 -12.89 -9.43
N PHE A 46 11.07 -12.55 -10.07
CA PHE A 46 9.77 -12.31 -9.45
C PHE A 46 8.72 -13.15 -10.15
N MET A 47 7.82 -13.78 -9.40
CA MET A 47 6.76 -14.59 -9.98
C MET A 47 5.49 -14.51 -9.16
N ARG A 48 4.36 -14.43 -9.89
CA ARG A 48 3.00 -14.52 -9.37
C ARG A 48 2.24 -15.58 -10.15
N LEU A 49 1.59 -16.47 -9.43
CA LEU A 49 0.77 -17.55 -9.96
C LEU A 49 -0.62 -17.47 -9.35
N LEU A 50 -1.65 -17.56 -10.19
CA LEU A 50 -3.00 -17.95 -9.79
C LEU A 50 -3.18 -19.40 -10.20
N PHE A 51 -3.45 -20.29 -9.26
CA PHE A 51 -3.61 -21.72 -9.54
C PHE A 51 -4.79 -22.30 -8.77
N GLY A 52 -5.23 -23.47 -9.19
CA GLY A 52 -6.36 -24.17 -8.59
C GLY A 52 -7.14 -24.99 -9.62
N PRO A 53 -8.34 -25.46 -9.26
CA PRO A 53 -8.96 -25.24 -7.97
C PRO A 53 -8.43 -26.25 -6.92
N ALA A 54 -8.22 -25.79 -5.69
CA ALA A 54 -7.79 -26.62 -4.56
C ALA A 54 -8.71 -26.38 -3.36
N SER A 55 -8.93 -27.40 -2.53
CA SER A 55 -9.63 -27.25 -1.23
C SER A 55 -8.67 -27.08 -0.07
N ASP A 56 -7.43 -27.55 -0.23
CA ASP A 56 -6.35 -27.47 0.74
C ASP A 56 -5.02 -27.36 -0.02
N THR A 57 -4.08 -26.62 0.56
CA THR A 57 -2.70 -26.46 0.06
C THR A 57 -1.64 -26.96 1.03
N SER A 58 -2.01 -27.56 2.17
CA SER A 58 -1.07 -28.05 3.19
C SER A 58 -0.01 -29.01 2.63
N ALA A 59 -0.38 -29.80 1.63
CA ALA A 59 0.53 -30.71 0.93
C ALA A 59 1.67 -29.99 0.18
N LEU A 60 1.54 -28.68 -0.08
CA LEU A 60 2.57 -27.86 -0.70
C LEU A 60 3.57 -27.28 0.32
N ASP A 61 3.27 -27.26 1.62
CA ASP A 61 4.10 -26.56 2.61
C ASP A 61 5.53 -27.09 2.67
N GLY A 62 5.68 -28.42 2.77
CA GLY A 62 6.98 -29.09 2.76
C GLY A 62 7.76 -28.85 1.46
N PRO A 63 7.18 -29.18 0.29
CA PRO A 63 7.84 -28.95 -0.99
C PRO A 63 8.18 -27.49 -1.30
N LEU A 64 7.31 -26.54 -0.97
CA LEU A 64 7.58 -25.10 -1.14
C LEU A 64 8.72 -24.65 -0.22
N LYS A 65 8.82 -25.18 0.99
CA LYS A 65 9.95 -24.91 1.88
C LYS A 65 11.26 -25.43 1.30
N SER A 66 11.29 -26.67 0.80
CA SER A 66 12.48 -27.22 0.12
C SER A 66 12.87 -26.40 -1.10
N LEU A 67 11.90 -25.95 -1.89
CA LEU A 67 12.14 -25.10 -3.05
C LEU A 67 12.68 -23.72 -2.65
N ALA A 68 12.14 -23.13 -1.58
CA ALA A 68 12.61 -21.85 -1.04
C ALA A 68 14.07 -21.95 -0.59
N GLU A 69 14.45 -23.03 0.10
CA GLU A 69 15.83 -23.30 0.53
C GLU A 69 16.75 -23.49 -0.69
N GLU A 70 16.36 -24.34 -1.65
CA GLU A 70 17.16 -24.66 -2.83
C GLU A 70 17.45 -23.41 -3.69
N TYR A 71 16.45 -22.56 -3.91
CA TYR A 71 16.52 -21.37 -4.75
C TYR A 71 16.84 -20.08 -3.99
N SER A 72 17.05 -20.15 -2.68
CA SER A 72 17.26 -18.98 -1.82
C SER A 72 16.13 -17.95 -2.00
N MET A 73 14.88 -18.42 -2.00
CA MET A 73 13.72 -17.55 -2.12
C MET A 73 13.53 -16.73 -0.84
N ASP A 74 13.13 -15.48 -1.02
CA ASP A 74 12.50 -14.70 0.03
C ASP A 74 11.26 -15.45 0.55
N PRO A 75 10.73 -15.11 1.75
CA PRO A 75 9.52 -15.73 2.28
C PRO A 75 8.39 -15.80 1.24
N ILE A 76 8.00 -17.02 0.88
CA ILE A 76 6.93 -17.30 -0.07
C ILE A 76 5.59 -16.89 0.57
N SER A 77 4.73 -16.26 -0.20
CA SER A 77 3.35 -16.00 0.19
C SER A 77 2.42 -16.86 -0.65
N LEU A 78 1.62 -17.67 0.05
CA LEU A 78 0.58 -18.52 -0.51
C LEU A 78 -0.72 -18.23 0.25
N ARG A 79 -1.77 -17.84 -0.47
CA ARG A 79 -3.07 -17.56 0.12
C ARG A 79 -4.22 -17.90 -0.83
N PRO A 80 -5.43 -18.19 -0.32
CA PRO A 80 -6.63 -18.22 -1.14
C PRO A 80 -6.79 -16.91 -1.92
N ALA A 81 -7.24 -16.98 -3.17
CA ALA A 81 -7.51 -15.79 -3.98
C ALA A 81 -8.72 -14.98 -3.45
N THR A 82 -9.52 -15.60 -2.59
CA THR A 82 -10.66 -15.03 -1.85
C THR A 82 -10.23 -14.28 -0.59
N HIS A 83 -8.98 -14.45 -0.12
CA HIS A 83 -8.47 -13.79 1.07
C HIS A 83 -8.47 -12.26 0.89
N ARG A 84 -9.13 -11.56 1.81
CA ARG A 84 -9.13 -10.09 1.84
C ARG A 84 -8.10 -9.62 2.84
N LEU A 85 -7.16 -8.78 2.39
CA LEU A 85 -6.17 -8.22 3.29
C LEU A 85 -6.83 -7.33 4.34
N ARG A 86 -6.48 -7.54 5.60
CA ARG A 86 -6.92 -6.72 6.71
C ARG A 86 -6.16 -5.39 6.67
N ALA A 87 -6.86 -4.31 6.31
CA ALA A 87 -6.29 -3.00 6.07
C ALA A 87 -6.68 -1.99 7.17
N LEU A 88 -5.69 -1.24 7.66
CA LEU A 88 -5.90 -0.07 8.53
C LEU A 88 -5.66 1.20 7.72
N ILE A 89 -6.65 2.10 7.70
CA ILE A 89 -6.54 3.35 6.95
C ILE A 89 -6.22 4.49 7.92
N MET A 90 -5.15 5.23 7.65
CA MET A 90 -4.80 6.45 8.39
C MET A 90 -5.20 7.68 7.59
N VAL A 91 -5.90 8.63 8.21
CA VAL A 91 -6.40 9.85 7.57
C VAL A 91 -6.15 11.07 8.46
N SER A 92 -5.99 12.26 7.89
CA SER A 92 -6.03 13.52 8.64
C SER A 92 -7.35 14.26 8.35
N ARG A 93 -7.33 15.57 8.06
CA ARG A 93 -8.56 16.32 7.76
C ARG A 93 -9.05 16.16 6.31
N ILE A 94 -8.13 15.86 5.39
CA ILE A 94 -8.45 15.68 3.97
C ILE A 94 -8.94 14.25 3.75
N GLY A 95 -10.21 14.07 3.40
CA GLY A 95 -10.90 12.78 3.45
C GLY A 95 -11.24 12.12 2.11
N HIS A 96 -10.90 12.70 0.95
CA HIS A 96 -11.34 12.17 -0.35
C HIS A 96 -10.84 10.75 -0.61
N CYS A 97 -9.56 10.46 -0.33
CA CYS A 97 -9.01 9.11 -0.46
C CYS A 97 -9.69 8.11 0.47
N LEU A 98 -9.97 8.49 1.73
CA LEU A 98 -10.70 7.63 2.66
C LEU A 98 -12.10 7.30 2.13
N ASN A 99 -12.83 8.32 1.67
CA ASN A 99 -14.17 8.17 1.13
C ASN A 99 -14.19 7.24 -0.10
N ASP A 100 -13.26 7.43 -1.03
CA ASP A 100 -13.14 6.58 -2.23
C ASP A 100 -12.83 5.12 -1.87
N LEU A 101 -11.89 4.86 -0.95
CA LEU A 101 -11.57 3.49 -0.50
C LEU A 101 -12.78 2.83 0.18
N LEU A 102 -13.44 3.52 1.11
CA LEU A 102 -14.63 3.03 1.80
C LEU A 102 -15.78 2.72 0.84
N PHE A 103 -15.98 3.57 -0.16
CA PHE A 103 -16.98 3.37 -1.20
C PHE A 103 -16.66 2.12 -2.03
N ARG A 104 -15.43 1.97 -2.53
CA ARG A 104 -15.04 0.81 -3.38
C ARG A 104 -15.18 -0.53 -2.65
N VAL A 105 -14.75 -0.61 -1.39
CA VAL A 105 -14.90 -1.83 -0.58
C VAL A 105 -16.36 -2.21 -0.40
N ARG A 106 -17.24 -1.21 -0.19
CA ARG A 106 -18.68 -1.45 -0.03
C ARG A 106 -19.38 -1.76 -1.36
N ALA A 107 -18.98 -1.11 -2.44
CA ALA A 107 -19.66 -1.18 -3.72
C ALA A 107 -19.43 -2.52 -4.44
N SER A 108 -18.23 -3.10 -4.31
CA SER A 108 -17.91 -4.38 -4.93
C SER A 108 -16.76 -5.09 -4.25
N GLU A 109 -16.98 -6.35 -3.94
CA GLU A 109 -15.98 -7.28 -3.41
C GLU A 109 -14.77 -7.45 -4.34
N THR A 110 -14.95 -7.24 -5.65
CA THR A 110 -13.90 -7.42 -6.67
C THR A 110 -13.14 -6.15 -7.01
N GLN A 111 -13.67 -4.98 -6.62
CA GLN A 111 -13.03 -3.71 -6.97
C GLN A 111 -11.83 -3.40 -6.07
N LEU A 112 -11.91 -3.80 -4.80
CA LEU A 112 -10.83 -3.63 -3.84
C LEU A 112 -10.84 -4.78 -2.81
N PRO A 113 -9.99 -5.82 -2.98
CA PRO A 113 -10.04 -7.05 -2.18
C PRO A 113 -9.35 -6.88 -0.82
N ILE A 114 -9.84 -5.92 -0.02
CA ILE A 114 -9.40 -5.65 1.35
C ILE A 114 -10.60 -5.65 2.29
N GLU A 115 -10.32 -5.91 3.57
CA GLU A 115 -11.23 -5.66 4.68
C GLU A 115 -10.70 -4.45 5.44
N ILE A 116 -11.45 -3.34 5.51
CA ILE A 116 -11.04 -2.20 6.31
C ILE A 116 -11.41 -2.46 7.77
N VAL A 117 -10.42 -2.81 8.59
CA VAL A 117 -10.63 -3.24 9.99
C VAL A 117 -10.65 -2.07 10.97
N ALA A 118 -10.04 -0.95 10.60
CA ALA A 118 -10.02 0.29 11.38
C ALA A 118 -9.66 1.50 10.53
N VAL A 119 -10.22 2.65 10.91
CA VAL A 119 -9.73 3.97 10.50
C VAL A 119 -9.08 4.64 11.69
N VAL A 120 -7.84 5.11 11.53
CA VAL A 120 -7.12 5.90 12.52
C VAL A 120 -7.00 7.33 12.02
N SER A 121 -7.25 8.30 12.89
CA SER A 121 -7.00 9.70 12.56
C SER A 121 -6.45 10.49 13.74
N ASN A 122 -5.61 11.48 13.43
CA ASN A 122 -5.19 12.48 14.40
C ASN A 122 -6.25 13.58 14.62
N HIS A 123 -7.39 13.52 13.92
CA HIS A 123 -8.52 14.43 14.06
C HIS A 123 -9.86 13.67 14.09
N PRO A 124 -10.94 14.25 14.65
CA PRO A 124 -12.24 13.57 14.73
C PRO A 124 -13.10 13.69 13.44
N ASP A 125 -12.65 14.48 12.46
CA ASP A 125 -13.45 14.94 11.30
C ASP A 125 -14.19 13.81 10.54
N HIS A 126 -13.57 12.63 10.42
CA HIS A 126 -14.08 11.52 9.60
C HIS A 126 -14.71 10.37 10.41
N GLU A 127 -14.92 10.56 11.71
CA GLU A 127 -15.61 9.55 12.53
C GLU A 127 -17.04 9.24 12.01
N PRO A 128 -17.88 10.23 11.66
CA PRO A 128 -19.22 9.94 11.14
C PRO A 128 -19.18 9.14 9.83
N LEU A 129 -18.20 9.42 8.96
CA LEU A 129 -18.01 8.70 7.70
C LEU A 129 -17.66 7.24 7.95
N ALA A 130 -16.63 6.96 8.75
CA ALA A 130 -16.22 5.60 9.08
C ALA A 130 -17.37 4.81 9.74
N ARG A 131 -18.08 5.44 10.68
CA ARG A 131 -19.25 4.86 11.36
C ARG A 131 -20.37 4.51 10.39
N SER A 132 -20.68 5.38 9.42
CA SER A 132 -21.69 5.09 8.38
C SER A 132 -21.32 3.88 7.51
N HIS A 133 -20.02 3.61 7.38
CA HIS A 133 -19.49 2.44 6.69
C HIS A 133 -19.41 1.18 7.57
N GLY A 134 -19.71 1.27 8.87
CA GLY A 134 -19.59 0.17 9.83
C GLY A 134 -18.15 -0.14 10.25
N VAL A 135 -17.23 0.79 10.04
CA VAL A 135 -15.79 0.61 10.32
C VAL A 135 -15.42 1.29 11.65
N PRO A 136 -14.71 0.60 12.57
CA PRO A 136 -14.20 1.19 13.80
C PRO A 136 -13.32 2.43 13.53
N PHE A 137 -13.55 3.51 14.26
CA PHE A 137 -12.77 4.74 14.17
C PHE A 137 -11.99 4.99 15.46
N HIS A 138 -10.69 5.25 15.33
CA HIS A 138 -9.79 5.52 16.43
C HIS A 138 -9.22 6.94 16.29
N HIS A 139 -9.73 7.86 17.12
CA HIS A 139 -9.16 9.20 17.22
C HIS A 139 -7.92 9.17 18.13
N LEU A 140 -6.74 9.29 17.53
CA LEU A 140 -5.44 9.29 18.21
C LEU A 140 -4.74 10.65 18.01
N PRO A 141 -5.09 11.68 18.80
CA PRO A 141 -4.53 13.02 18.63
C PRO A 141 -3.06 13.09 19.06
N ILE A 142 -2.28 13.93 18.37
CA ILE A 142 -0.93 14.32 18.81
C ILE A 142 -1.07 15.63 19.60
N VAL A 143 -1.24 15.50 20.91
CA VAL A 143 -1.39 16.64 21.82
C VAL A 143 -0.01 17.05 22.31
N VAL A 144 0.33 18.33 22.13
CA VAL A 144 1.57 18.93 22.62
C VAL A 144 1.18 20.01 23.63
N ASP A 145 1.78 19.97 24.82
CA ASP A 145 1.66 21.07 25.77
C ASP A 145 2.57 22.22 25.31
N GLU A 146 1.96 23.30 24.82
CA GLU A 146 2.64 24.48 24.29
C GLU A 146 3.38 25.28 25.37
N SER A 147 3.16 24.99 26.66
CA SER A 147 3.88 25.64 27.77
C SER A 147 5.29 25.07 27.99
N ASN A 148 5.67 23.97 27.31
CA ASN A 148 6.99 23.37 27.42
C ASN A 148 8.07 24.20 26.71
N LEU A 149 9.20 24.41 27.41
CA LEU A 149 10.39 25.10 26.89
C LEU A 149 11.02 24.39 25.66
N ASP A 150 10.73 23.11 25.45
CA ASP A 150 11.12 22.34 24.25
C ASP A 150 9.90 21.67 23.58
N ALA A 151 9.13 22.48 22.84
CA ALA A 151 7.96 22.04 22.08
C ALA A 151 8.29 20.95 21.03
N LYS A 152 9.53 20.89 20.53
CA LYS A 152 9.94 19.89 19.53
C LYS A 152 10.10 18.51 20.17
N ALA A 153 10.78 18.44 21.31
CA ALA A 153 10.91 17.19 22.06
C ALA A 153 9.54 16.69 22.56
N ALA A 154 8.70 17.60 23.07
CA ALA A 154 7.34 17.27 23.51
C ALA A 154 6.49 16.70 22.36
N ARG A 155 6.56 17.29 21.17
CA ARG A 155 5.87 16.77 19.97
C ARG A 155 6.40 15.41 19.55
N ALA A 156 7.71 15.19 19.60
CA ALA A 156 8.30 13.90 19.26
C ALA A 156 7.84 12.79 20.23
N ALA A 157 7.79 13.08 21.53
CA ALA A 157 7.29 12.15 22.55
C ALA A 157 5.79 11.84 22.38
N ALA A 158 4.97 12.86 22.14
CA ALA A 158 3.54 12.68 21.88
C ALA A 158 3.29 11.83 20.62
N LYS A 159 4.10 12.06 19.58
CA LYS A 159 4.06 11.27 18.34
C LYS A 159 4.50 9.82 18.56
N ASP A 160 5.60 9.56 19.28
CA ASP A 160 6.04 8.18 19.56
C ASP A 160 4.98 7.40 20.36
N LYS A 161 4.32 8.06 21.33
CA LYS A 161 3.18 7.46 22.05
C LYS A 161 2.03 7.13 21.10
N GLN A 162 1.65 8.05 20.22
CA GLN A 162 0.58 7.84 19.25
C GLN A 162 0.90 6.72 18.26
N GLU A 163 2.13 6.67 17.74
CA GLU A 163 2.57 5.60 16.86
C GLU A 163 2.65 4.25 17.57
N GLY A 164 2.95 4.23 18.87
CA GLY A 164 2.84 3.03 19.72
C GLY A 164 1.41 2.47 19.73
N GLN A 165 0.41 3.33 19.89
CA GLN A 165 -1.01 2.93 19.83
C GLN A 165 -1.41 2.41 18.43
N VAL A 166 -0.85 3.00 17.36
CA VAL A 166 -1.06 2.48 16.00
C VAL A 166 -0.46 1.08 15.84
N LEU A 167 0.75 0.84 16.36
CA LEU A 167 1.39 -0.47 16.33
C LEU A 167 0.61 -1.50 17.15
N ASP A 168 0.05 -1.11 18.30
CA ASP A 168 -0.84 -1.95 19.09
C ASP A 168 -2.08 -2.36 18.29
N LEU A 169 -2.75 -1.41 17.63
CA LEU A 169 -3.90 -1.71 16.75
C LEU A 169 -3.50 -2.63 15.59
N VAL A 170 -2.35 -2.40 14.97
CA VAL A 170 -1.85 -3.25 13.88
C VAL A 170 -1.67 -4.69 14.34
N ARG A 171 -1.11 -4.91 15.53
CA ARG A 171 -0.96 -6.23 16.13
C ARG A 171 -2.32 -6.83 16.49
N ASP A 172 -3.11 -6.12 17.28
CA ASP A 172 -4.33 -6.65 17.90
C ASP A 172 -5.42 -6.94 16.86
N LEU A 173 -5.44 -6.19 15.75
CA LEU A 173 -6.39 -6.38 14.65
C LEU A 173 -5.83 -7.25 13.51
N ASN A 174 -4.61 -7.80 13.65
CA ASN A 174 -3.90 -8.57 12.61
C ASN A 174 -3.85 -7.83 11.26
N VAL A 175 -3.40 -6.58 11.27
CA VAL A 175 -3.33 -5.74 10.07
C VAL A 175 -2.20 -6.21 9.15
N GLU A 176 -2.56 -6.43 7.89
CA GLU A 176 -1.65 -6.85 6.81
C GLU A 176 -1.17 -5.67 5.97
N LEU A 177 -1.96 -4.59 5.90
CA LEU A 177 -1.66 -3.38 5.14
C LEU A 177 -2.08 -2.12 5.90
N VAL A 178 -1.18 -1.15 6.01
CA VAL A 178 -1.50 0.23 6.43
C VAL A 178 -1.56 1.13 5.20
N VAL A 179 -2.62 1.92 5.08
CA VAL A 179 -2.78 2.88 3.98
C VAL A 179 -2.86 4.29 4.53
N LEU A 180 -1.93 5.16 4.14
CA LEU A 180 -1.96 6.57 4.47
C LEU A 180 -2.82 7.31 3.45
N ALA A 181 -4.12 7.38 3.69
CA ALA A 181 -5.08 8.11 2.88
C ALA A 181 -5.00 9.61 3.20
N ARG A 182 -3.94 10.27 2.72
CA ARG A 182 -3.63 11.68 3.01
C ARG A 182 -3.47 11.95 4.52
N TYR A 183 -2.79 11.03 5.21
CA TYR A 183 -2.33 11.26 6.58
C TYR A 183 -1.15 12.26 6.57
N MET A 184 -1.30 13.36 7.30
CA MET A 184 -0.42 14.53 7.19
C MET A 184 0.71 14.56 8.22
N GLN A 185 0.87 13.52 9.03
CA GLN A 185 2.02 13.40 9.92
C GLN A 185 3.06 12.49 9.27
N VAL A 186 4.29 13.01 9.17
CA VAL A 186 5.46 12.20 8.82
C VAL A 186 5.55 11.06 9.82
N LEU A 187 5.74 9.83 9.38
CA LEU A 187 5.92 8.67 10.26
C LEU A 187 7.36 8.61 10.80
N SER A 188 7.57 8.07 11.99
CA SER A 188 8.93 7.89 12.52
C SER A 188 9.66 6.71 11.86
N PRO A 189 11.01 6.69 11.88
CA PRO A 189 11.77 5.53 11.39
C PRO A 189 11.38 4.19 12.05
N LYS A 190 10.93 4.24 13.32
CA LYS A 190 10.51 3.07 14.09
C LYS A 190 9.29 2.38 13.46
N ILE A 191 8.22 3.13 13.17
CA ILE A 191 7.02 2.55 12.55
C ILE A 191 7.28 2.16 11.08
N CYS A 192 8.07 2.96 10.34
CA CYS A 192 8.47 2.62 8.97
C CYS A 192 9.24 1.30 8.90
N SER A 193 10.14 1.05 9.86
CA SER A 193 10.90 -0.20 9.94
C SER A 193 10.01 -1.38 10.34
N ALA A 194 9.16 -1.22 11.37
CA ALA A 194 8.27 -2.27 11.85
C ALA A 194 7.25 -2.76 10.80
N LEU A 195 6.85 -1.87 9.90
CA LEU A 195 5.85 -2.12 8.86
C LEU A 195 6.45 -1.99 7.45
N SER A 196 7.75 -2.21 7.30
CA SER A 196 8.44 -2.14 6.01
C SER A 196 7.74 -3.02 4.96
N GLY A 197 7.49 -2.46 3.77
CA GLY A 197 6.74 -3.13 2.70
C GLY A 197 5.24 -3.35 2.96
N ARG A 198 4.70 -2.80 4.07
CA ARG A 198 3.29 -2.90 4.47
C ARG A 198 2.61 -1.55 4.72
N ILE A 199 3.26 -0.43 4.35
CA ILE A 199 2.64 0.89 4.38
C ILE A 199 2.63 1.48 2.97
N ILE A 200 1.44 1.79 2.45
CA ILE A 200 1.25 2.52 1.19
C ILE A 200 0.84 3.96 1.50
N ASN A 201 1.52 4.93 0.89
CA ASN A 201 1.18 6.34 0.96
C ASN A 201 0.73 6.89 -0.39
N ILE A 202 -0.05 7.97 -0.35
CA ILE A 202 -0.38 8.78 -1.53
C ILE A 202 0.22 10.17 -1.39
N HIS A 203 1.04 10.55 -2.36
CA HIS A 203 1.58 11.90 -2.49
C HIS A 203 0.86 12.64 -3.63
N HIS A 204 0.47 13.87 -3.38
CA HIS A 204 -0.35 14.73 -4.25
C HIS A 204 0.39 15.32 -5.47
N SER A 205 1.65 14.95 -5.64
CA SER A 205 2.51 15.45 -6.69
C SER A 205 3.11 14.30 -7.50
N PHE A 206 3.50 14.64 -8.73
CA PHE A 206 4.41 13.80 -9.50
C PHE A 206 5.81 14.01 -8.93
N LEU A 207 6.23 13.13 -8.02
CA LEU A 207 7.57 13.16 -7.46
C LEU A 207 8.60 13.12 -8.62
N PRO A 208 9.61 14.01 -8.63
CA PRO A 208 10.10 14.85 -7.52
C PRO A 208 9.59 16.30 -7.48
N SER A 209 8.52 16.68 -8.19
CA SER A 209 8.10 18.09 -8.33
C SER A 209 7.27 18.63 -7.15
N PHE A 210 7.45 19.91 -6.81
CA PHE A 210 6.67 20.71 -5.83
C PHE A 210 6.66 20.20 -4.37
N LYS A 211 7.82 20.18 -3.71
CA LYS A 211 7.93 19.92 -2.26
C LYS A 211 7.37 21.11 -1.43
N GLY A 212 6.82 20.84 -0.24
CA GLY A 212 6.44 21.87 0.75
C GLY A 212 4.95 22.24 0.77
N ALA A 213 4.62 23.38 1.40
CA ALA A 213 3.24 23.78 1.64
C ALA A 213 2.55 24.35 0.37
N ARG A 214 1.21 24.20 0.31
CA ARG A 214 0.34 24.73 -0.77
C ARG A 214 0.78 24.35 -2.19
N PRO A 215 0.97 23.04 -2.47
CA PRO A 215 1.48 22.54 -3.75
C PRO A 215 0.67 23.00 -4.98
N TYR A 216 -0.66 23.04 -4.89
CA TYR A 216 -1.50 23.49 -6.01
C TYR A 216 -1.42 25.00 -6.29
N HIS A 217 -1.03 25.81 -5.31
CA HIS A 217 -0.76 27.24 -5.56
C HIS A 217 0.56 27.39 -6.31
N GLN A 218 1.60 26.66 -5.89
CA GLN A 218 2.87 26.64 -6.62
C GLN A 218 2.69 26.15 -8.07
N ALA A 219 1.86 25.13 -8.27
CA ALA A 219 1.51 24.61 -9.60
C ALA A 219 0.78 25.67 -10.45
N TYR A 220 -0.17 26.39 -9.85
CA TYR A 220 -0.90 27.50 -10.50
C TYR A 220 0.06 28.63 -10.91
N ASP A 221 0.87 29.13 -9.97
CA ASP A 221 1.82 30.22 -10.22
C ASP A 221 2.85 29.84 -11.29
N ARG A 222 3.22 28.56 -11.36
CA ARG A 222 4.14 28.04 -12.39
C ARG A 222 3.47 27.79 -13.75
N GLY A 223 2.15 27.85 -13.81
CA GLY A 223 1.36 27.66 -15.03
C GLY A 223 1.40 26.25 -15.60
N VAL A 224 1.50 25.22 -14.74
CA VAL A 224 1.64 23.82 -15.18
C VAL A 224 0.48 23.38 -16.10
N LYS A 225 0.73 22.39 -16.96
CA LYS A 225 -0.28 21.80 -17.86
C LYS A 225 -0.67 20.37 -17.46
N ILE A 226 0.00 19.84 -16.45
CA ILE A 226 -0.26 18.56 -15.84
C ILE A 226 -0.10 18.69 -14.32
N ILE A 227 -0.95 17.99 -13.60
CA ILE A 227 -0.75 17.64 -12.19
C ILE A 227 -0.72 16.11 -12.10
N GLY A 228 -0.25 15.55 -11.00
CA GLY A 228 -0.21 14.11 -10.84
C GLY A 228 -0.19 13.67 -9.39
N ALA A 229 -0.32 12.38 -9.18
CA ALA A 229 -0.21 11.76 -7.88
C ALA A 229 0.66 10.50 -7.95
N THR A 230 1.30 10.17 -6.84
CA THR A 230 2.22 9.04 -6.73
C THR A 230 1.85 8.21 -5.51
N ALA A 231 1.49 6.93 -5.73
CA ALA A 231 1.41 5.95 -4.65
C ALA A 231 2.74 5.22 -4.52
N HIS A 232 3.22 5.08 -3.29
CA HIS A 232 4.53 4.47 -3.02
C HIS A 232 4.52 3.78 -1.66
N PHE A 233 5.45 2.84 -1.47
CA PHE A 233 5.73 2.31 -0.13
C PHE A 233 6.38 3.38 0.74
N VAL A 234 6.05 3.42 2.03
CA VAL A 234 6.71 4.33 2.98
C VAL A 234 8.05 3.74 3.43
N THR A 235 9.07 4.58 3.45
CA THR A 235 10.39 4.29 4.03
C THR A 235 10.71 5.33 5.11
N ALA A 236 11.91 5.25 5.70
CA ALA A 236 12.37 6.30 6.64
C ALA A 236 12.62 7.65 5.93
N ASP A 237 12.86 7.62 4.62
CA ASP A 237 13.06 8.80 3.79
C ASP A 237 11.70 9.34 3.31
N LEU A 238 11.40 10.59 3.70
CA LEU A 238 10.10 11.20 3.46
C LEU A 238 9.79 11.32 1.96
N ASP A 239 8.67 10.73 1.53
CA ASP A 239 8.16 10.77 0.15
C ASP A 239 9.16 10.22 -0.91
N GLU A 240 10.08 9.33 -0.53
CA GLU A 240 11.13 8.79 -1.43
C GLU A 240 11.15 7.26 -1.50
N GLY A 241 10.11 6.60 -0.98
CA GLY A 241 10.02 5.15 -1.04
C GLY A 241 9.65 4.59 -2.42
N PRO A 242 9.77 3.27 -2.61
CA PRO A 242 9.52 2.62 -3.90
C PRO A 242 8.14 2.91 -4.47
N ILE A 243 8.11 3.52 -5.66
CA ILE A 243 6.88 3.90 -6.38
C ILE A 243 6.12 2.65 -6.82
N ILE A 244 4.81 2.64 -6.60
CA ILE A 244 3.88 1.58 -7.04
C ILE A 244 3.11 2.03 -8.28
N GLU A 245 2.55 3.24 -8.25
CA GLU A 245 1.70 3.77 -9.32
C GLU A 245 1.82 5.29 -9.43
N GLN A 246 1.75 5.81 -10.64
CA GLN A 246 1.66 7.24 -10.91
C GLN A 246 0.65 7.54 -11.99
N ARG A 247 -0.14 8.60 -11.79
CA ARG A 247 -1.02 9.13 -12.85
C ARG A 247 -0.93 10.64 -12.92
N VAL A 248 -1.22 11.16 -14.10
CA VAL A 248 -1.29 12.58 -14.37
C VAL A 248 -2.67 12.96 -14.89
N ALA A 249 -3.06 14.20 -14.65
CA ALA A 249 -4.26 14.80 -15.16
C ALA A 249 -3.91 16.15 -15.82
N ARG A 250 -4.46 16.37 -17.03
CA ARG A 250 -4.24 17.62 -17.76
C ARG A 250 -4.96 18.78 -17.07
N VAL A 251 -4.30 19.91 -16.93
CA VAL A 251 -4.88 21.17 -16.42
C VAL A 251 -4.57 22.30 -17.39
N ASP A 252 -5.30 23.40 -17.31
CA ASP A 252 -5.13 24.55 -18.21
C ASP A 252 -5.11 25.89 -17.46
N HIS A 253 -4.91 26.96 -18.23
CA HIS A 253 -4.72 28.31 -17.72
C HIS A 253 -6.00 28.96 -17.17
N ALA A 254 -7.17 28.36 -17.40
CA ALA A 254 -8.44 28.86 -16.88
C ALA A 254 -8.76 28.29 -15.48
N MET A 255 -8.02 27.28 -15.02
CA MET A 255 -8.23 26.65 -13.72
C MET A 255 -7.62 27.45 -12.57
N THR A 256 -8.43 27.72 -11.55
CA THR A 256 -8.00 28.29 -10.28
C THR A 256 -7.23 27.27 -9.41
N PRO A 257 -6.45 27.71 -8.39
CA PRO A 257 -5.78 26.78 -7.46
C PRO A 257 -6.71 25.77 -6.79
N ARG A 258 -7.98 26.16 -6.53
CA ARG A 258 -9.00 25.25 -5.97
C ARG A 258 -9.39 24.16 -6.97
N GLN A 259 -9.65 24.52 -8.22
CA GLN A 259 -9.98 23.53 -9.26
C GLN A 259 -8.81 22.59 -9.55
N LEU A 260 -7.56 23.06 -9.43
CA LEU A 260 -6.38 22.20 -9.47
C LEU A 260 -6.37 21.19 -8.31
N ALA A 261 -6.73 21.65 -7.10
CA ALA A 261 -6.82 20.79 -5.92
C ALA A 261 -7.94 19.74 -6.03
N ASP A 262 -9.10 20.13 -6.56
CA ASP A 262 -10.23 19.21 -6.80
C ASP A 262 -9.80 18.10 -7.79
N LYS A 263 -9.21 18.49 -8.93
CA LYS A 263 -8.71 17.54 -9.93
C LYS A 263 -7.55 16.68 -9.42
N GLY A 264 -6.72 17.23 -8.54
CA GLY A 264 -5.66 16.51 -7.85
C GLY A 264 -6.23 15.43 -6.93
N SER A 265 -7.29 15.75 -6.18
CA SER A 265 -7.97 14.83 -5.26
C SER A 265 -8.57 13.61 -5.98
N ASP A 266 -9.13 13.81 -7.17
CA ASP A 266 -9.60 12.71 -8.03
C ASP A 266 -8.44 11.80 -8.47
N THR A 267 -7.34 12.42 -8.90
CA THR A 267 -6.14 11.70 -9.35
C THR A 267 -5.53 10.88 -8.22
N GLU A 268 -5.41 11.45 -7.03
CA GLU A 268 -4.92 10.77 -5.83
C GLU A 268 -5.77 9.57 -5.45
N SER A 269 -7.11 9.73 -5.46
CA SER A 269 -8.05 8.65 -5.12
C SER A 269 -7.85 7.45 -6.05
N HIS A 270 -7.78 7.70 -7.35
CA HIS A 270 -7.56 6.66 -8.35
C HIS A 270 -6.20 5.96 -8.21
N VAL A 271 -5.13 6.73 -8.00
CA VAL A 271 -3.77 6.19 -7.86
C VAL A 271 -3.66 5.35 -6.59
N LEU A 272 -4.18 5.83 -5.46
CA LEU A 272 -4.15 5.09 -4.21
C LEU A 272 -4.97 3.79 -4.30
N ALA A 273 -6.18 3.86 -4.84
CA ALA A 273 -7.03 2.68 -5.00
C ALA A 273 -6.38 1.61 -5.89
N ALA A 274 -5.72 2.01 -6.99
CA ALA A 274 -4.99 1.09 -7.85
C ALA A 274 -3.83 0.41 -7.12
N ALA A 275 -3.00 1.19 -6.40
CA ALA A 275 -1.87 0.65 -5.64
C ALA A 275 -2.32 -0.33 -4.54
N VAL A 276 -3.37 0.02 -3.78
CA VAL A 276 -3.94 -0.85 -2.75
C VAL A 276 -4.50 -2.14 -3.36
N ARG A 277 -5.21 -2.03 -4.49
CA ARG A 277 -5.75 -3.19 -5.20
C ARG A 277 -4.65 -4.12 -5.67
N TRP A 278 -3.64 -3.62 -6.37
CA TRP A 278 -2.55 -4.44 -6.87
C TRP A 278 -1.75 -5.09 -5.74
N TYR A 279 -1.55 -4.40 -4.62
CA TYR A 279 -0.94 -4.98 -3.44
C TYR A 279 -1.78 -6.15 -2.87
N ALA A 280 -3.08 -5.93 -2.72
CA ALA A 280 -4.02 -6.95 -2.22
C ALA A 280 -4.15 -8.16 -3.15
N GLU A 281 -3.98 -7.97 -4.46
CA GLU A 281 -3.97 -9.06 -5.45
C GLU A 281 -2.61 -9.76 -5.61
N GLY A 282 -1.60 -9.37 -4.79
CA GLY A 282 -0.26 -9.97 -4.82
C GLY A 282 0.54 -9.61 -6.07
N ARG A 283 0.28 -8.44 -6.67
CA ARG A 283 0.88 -8.00 -7.93
C ARG A 283 2.08 -7.08 -7.76
N VAL A 284 2.31 -6.56 -6.55
CA VAL A 284 3.38 -5.58 -6.26
C VAL A 284 4.52 -6.26 -5.51
N PHE A 285 5.72 -6.18 -6.05
CA PHE A 285 6.94 -6.71 -5.45
C PHE A 285 7.95 -5.60 -5.22
N LEU A 286 8.60 -5.60 -4.04
CA LEU A 286 9.74 -4.73 -3.76
C LEU A 286 10.99 -5.21 -4.50
N ASN A 287 11.71 -4.27 -5.11
CA ASN A 287 12.95 -4.54 -5.82
C ASN A 287 13.95 -3.40 -5.53
N GLY A 288 14.56 -3.45 -4.34
CA GLY A 288 15.38 -2.35 -3.83
C GLY A 288 14.57 -1.06 -3.69
N ALA A 289 15.01 0.00 -4.37
CA ALA A 289 14.34 1.31 -4.35
C ALA A 289 13.17 1.45 -5.34
N LYS A 290 12.81 0.40 -6.07
CA LYS A 290 11.72 0.38 -7.06
C LYS A 290 10.78 -0.79 -6.81
N THR A 291 9.71 -0.89 -7.59
CA THR A 291 8.79 -2.03 -7.56
C THR A 291 8.72 -2.73 -8.91
N VAL A 292 8.28 -3.98 -8.88
CA VAL A 292 7.76 -4.71 -10.05
C VAL A 292 6.26 -4.85 -9.84
N VAL A 293 5.46 -4.42 -10.82
CA VAL A 293 4.00 -4.48 -10.77
C VAL A 293 3.49 -5.31 -11.94
N PHE A 294 2.75 -6.38 -11.64
CA PHE A 294 2.05 -7.19 -12.63
C PHE A 294 0.61 -6.69 -12.82
N ASP A 295 0.37 -5.72 -13.70
CA ASP A 295 -0.99 -5.24 -14.06
C ASP A 295 -1.76 -6.28 -14.92
#